data_AF-A0A3B8VMZ9-F1
#
_entry.id   AF-A0A3B8VMZ9-F1
#
_cell.length_a   1.000
_cell.length_b   1.000
_cell.length_c   1.000
_cell.angle_alpha   90.00
_cell.angle_beta   90.00
_cell.angle_gamma   90.00
#
_symmetry.space_group_name_H-M   'P 1'
#
loop_
_entity.id
_entity.type
_entity.pdbx_description
1 polymer ?
#
loop_
_entity_poly.entity_id
_entity_poly.type
_entity_poly.pdbx_seq_one_letter_code
_entity_poly.pdbx_strand_id
1 'polypeptide(L)' 'MTVDVSPAPADLNVSKIAPERPVLAGSDIEYTIKVANNDPATSTGTFVTDDLPHSVSVISAIPTQGS' A
#
# COMPACT_ATOMS: atom_id res chain seq x y z
N MET A 1 -32.44 -26.03 1.97
CA MET A 1 -31.06 -26.16 1.47
C MET A 1 -30.51 -24.75 1.35
N THR A 2 -29.70 -24.31 2.31
CA THR A 2 -28.95 -23.06 2.19
C THR A 2 -27.65 -23.39 1.50
N VAL A 3 -27.38 -22.76 0.36
CA VAL A 3 -26.06 -22.85 -0.27
C VAL A 3 -25.14 -22.01 0.58
N ASP A 4 -24.16 -22.64 1.21
CA ASP A 4 -23.05 -21.95 1.86
C ASP A 4 -22.18 -21.36 0.76
N VAL A 5 -22.33 -20.06 0.52
CA VAL A 5 -21.41 -19.32 -0.34
C VAL A 5 -20.31 -18.78 0.57
N SER A 6 -19.12 -19.36 0.47
CA SER A 6 -17.95 -18.79 1.14
C SER A 6 -17.79 -17.34 0.66
N PRO A 7 -17.67 -16.35 1.56
CA PRO A 7 -17.46 -14.98 1.15
C PRO A 7 -16.18 -14.90 0.32
N ALA A 8 -16.22 -14.16 -0.79
CA ALA A 8 -15.04 -13.93 -1.61
C ALA A 8 -13.90 -13.34 -0.76
N PRO A 9 -12.63 -13.69 -1.02
CA PRO A 9 -11.50 -13.04 -0.36
C PRO A 9 -11.51 -11.52 -0.66
N ALA A 10 -10.87 -10.73 0.21
CA ALA A 10 -10.70 -9.30 0.01
C ALA A 10 -9.91 -9.02 -1.29
N ASP A 11 -10.39 -8.10 -2.11
CA ASP A 11 -9.66 -7.58 -3.27
C ASP A 11 -8.88 -6.33 -2.87
N LEU A 12 -7.60 -6.51 -2.53
CA LEU A 12 -6.72 -5.41 -2.17
C LEU A 12 -5.98 -4.85 -3.40
N ASN A 13 -6.12 -3.56 -3.64
CA ASN A 13 -5.32 -2.81 -4.59
C ASN A 13 -4.28 -1.95 -3.88
N VAL A 14 -3.06 -1.93 -4.40
CA VAL A 14 -1.96 -1.10 -3.90
C VAL A 14 -1.45 -0.20 -5.00
N SER A 15 -1.30 1.09 -4.69
CA SER A 15 -0.66 2.06 -5.59
C SER A 15 0.39 2.87 -4.84
N LYS A 16 1.47 3.24 -5.54
CA LYS A 16 2.54 4.08 -5.02
C LYS A 16 2.65 5.34 -5.88
N ILE A 17 2.65 6.48 -5.21
CA ILE A 17 2.67 7.80 -5.84
C ILE A 17 3.98 8.47 -5.44
N ALA A 18 4.77 8.86 -6.44
CA ALA A 18 5.98 9.64 -6.29
C ALA A 18 5.66 11.14 -6.33
N PRO A 19 6.52 12.01 -5.78
CA PRO A 19 6.33 13.46 -5.92
C PRO A 19 6.60 13.90 -7.37
N GLU A 20 6.23 15.15 -7.67
CA GLU A 20 6.52 15.76 -8.96
C GLU A 20 8.04 15.88 -9.20
N ARG A 21 8.45 15.81 -10.48
CA ARG A 21 9.85 15.87 -10.90
C ARG A 21 10.22 17.29 -11.37
N PRO A 22 11.50 17.70 -11.29
CA PRO A 22 12.67 16.91 -10.94
C PRO A 22 12.90 16.77 -9.44
N VAL A 23 13.37 15.58 -9.04
CA VAL A 23 13.94 15.35 -7.71
C VAL A 23 15.46 15.48 -7.82
N LEU A 24 16.07 16.31 -6.99
CA LEU A 24 17.51 16.52 -6.97
C LEU A 24 18.21 15.45 -6.11
N ALA A 25 19.42 15.05 -6.51
CA ALA A 25 20.21 14.12 -5.72
C ALA A 25 20.50 14.68 -4.32
N GLY A 26 20.33 13.85 -3.29
CA GLY A 26 20.51 14.23 -1.89
C GLY A 26 19.33 14.96 -1.25
N SER A 27 18.24 15.22 -1.99
CA SER A 27 16.98 15.69 -1.41
C SER A 27 16.12 14.52 -0.94
N ASP A 28 15.29 14.77 0.06
CA ASP A 28 14.29 13.81 0.54
C ASP A 28 13.18 13.62 -0.49
N ILE A 29 12.65 12.40 -0.56
CA ILE A 29 11.54 12.03 -1.45
C ILE A 29 10.41 11.48 -0.60
N GLU A 30 9.24 12.11 -0.71
CA GLU A 30 8.03 11.64 -0.05
C GLU A 30 7.21 10.78 -1.01
N TYR A 31 7.08 9.49 -0.72
CA TYR A 31 6.20 8.58 -1.43
C TYR A 31 4.90 8.37 -0.65
N THR A 32 3.77 8.37 -1.34
CA THR A 32 2.48 7.96 -0.76
C THR A 32 2.11 6.59 -1.28
N ILE A 33 1.95 5.61 -0.39
CA ILE A 33 1.38 4.30 -0.72
C ILE A 33 -0.09 4.28 -0.30
N LYS A 34 -0.97 3.92 -1.22
CA LYS A 34 -2.41 3.74 -0.95
C LYS A 34 -2.77 2.28 -1.08
N VAL A 35 -3.48 1.76 -0.08
CA VAL A 35 -4.11 0.45 -0.09
C VAL A 35 -5.62 0.64 -0.06
N ALA A 36 -6.34 0.01 -0.99
CA ALA A 36 -7.79 0.02 -1.06
C ALA A 36 -8.32 -1.40 -1.09
N ASN A 37 -9.39 -1.67 -0.35
CA ASN A 37 -10.15 -2.91 -0.47
C ASN A 37 -11.37 -2.65 -1.35
N ASN A 38 -11.40 -3.28 -2.53
CA ASN A 38 -12.47 -3.08 -3.51
C ASN A 38 -13.70 -3.95 -3.19
N ASP A 39 -13.58 -4.89 -2.26
CA ASP A 39 -14.65 -5.80 -1.86
C ASP A 39 -15.00 -5.67 -0.36
N PRO A 40 -16.23 -6.04 0.06
CA PRO A 40 -16.65 -5.96 1.46
C PRO A 40 -15.92 -6.92 2.42
N ALA A 41 -15.21 -7.91 1.88
CA ALA A 41 -14.55 -8.92 2.69
C ALA A 41 -13.37 -8.31 3.46
N THR A 42 -13.30 -8.55 4.77
CA THR A 42 -12.21 -8.02 5.62
C THR A 42 -10.89 -8.74 5.33
N SER A 43 -9.81 -7.98 5.15
CA SER A 43 -8.44 -8.51 5.11
C SER A 43 -7.77 -8.38 6.49
N THR A 44 -7.17 -9.46 6.98
CA THR A 44 -6.47 -9.50 8.27
C THR A 44 -5.03 -9.96 8.09
N GLY A 45 -4.08 -9.39 8.83
CA GLY A 45 -2.66 -9.76 8.72
C GLY A 45 -2.01 -9.27 7.42
N THR A 46 -2.51 -8.17 6.86
CA THR A 46 -1.98 -7.56 5.65
C THR A 46 -0.67 -6.84 5.96
N PHE A 47 0.34 -7.05 5.10
CA PHE A 47 1.60 -6.30 5.12
C PHE A 47 1.86 -5.71 3.74
N VAL A 48 2.49 -4.55 3.71
CA VAL A 48 2.95 -3.89 2.48
C VAL A 48 4.47 -3.88 2.49
N THR A 49 5.08 -4.36 1.40
CA THR A 49 6.53 -4.34 1.19
C THR A 49 6.84 -3.44 -0.01
N ASP A 50 7.85 -2.59 0.15
CA ASP A 50 8.31 -1.66 -0.87
C ASP A 50 9.82 -1.78 -1.02
N ASP A 51 10.24 -2.52 -2.05
CA ASP A 51 11.66 -2.75 -2.34
C ASP A 51 12.25 -1.53 -3.02
N LEU A 52 12.96 -0.72 -2.24
CA LEU A 52 13.57 0.50 -2.73
C LEU A 52 14.90 0.22 -3.47
N PRO A 53 15.20 0.94 -4.56
CA PRO A 53 16.51 0.89 -5.19
C PRO A 53 17.63 1.29 -4.22
N HIS A 54 18.81 0.73 -4.38
CA HIS A 54 20.00 1.04 -3.55
C HIS A 54 20.41 2.52 -3.52
N SER A 55 19.91 3.33 -4.46
CA SER A 55 20.18 4.78 -4.53
C SER A 55 19.37 5.62 -3.55
N VAL A 56 18.44 5.01 -2.79
CA VAL A 56 17.65 5.71 -1.77
C VAL A 56 17.69 4.93 -0.45
N SER A 57 17.59 5.67 0.66
CA SER A 57 17.50 5.11 2.00
C SER A 57 16.18 5.54 2.65
N VAL A 58 15.59 4.67 3.48
CA VAL A 58 14.38 5.01 4.24
C VAL A 58 14.75 5.98 5.37
N ILE A 59 14.10 7.14 5.38
CA ILE A 59 14.19 8.11 6.49
C ILE A 59 13.06 7.83 7.50
N SER A 60 11.84 7.63 7.01
CA SER A 60 10.66 7.33 7.83
C SER A 60 9.60 6.58 7.01
N ALA A 61 8.70 5.89 7.72
CA ALA A 61 7.50 5.30 7.16
C ALA A 61 6.35 5.46 8.17
N ILE A 62 5.26 6.10 7.76
CA ILE A 62 4.12 6.41 8.63
C ILE A 62 2.87 5.75 8.03
N PRO A 63 2.46 4.56 8.52
CA PRO A 63 1.22 3.94 8.11
C PRO A 63 0.02 4.56 8.81
N THR A 64 -1.11 4.65 8.11
CA THR A 64 -2.43 4.92 8.70
C THR A 64 -3.18 3.61 8.89
N GLN A 65 -4.04 3.51 9.92
CA GLN A 65 -5.03 2.45 9.97
C GLN A 65 -6.17 2.81 9.00
N GLY A 66 -6.30 2.05 7.91
CA GLY A 66 -7.50 2.10 7.06
C GLY A 66 -8.72 1.57 7.84
N SER A 67 -9.91 2.05 7.50
CA SER A 67 -11.18 1.65 8.12
C SER A 67 -11.81 0.44 7.44
#